data_AF-B6VHY2-F1
#
_entry.id   AF-B6VHY2-F1
#
_cell.length_a   1.000
_cell.length_b   1.000
_cell.length_c   1.000
_cell.angle_alpha   90.00
_cell.angle_beta   90.00
_cell.angle_gamma   90.00
#
_symmetry.space_group_name_H-M   'P 1'
#
loop_
_entity.id
_entity.type
_entity.pdbx_description
1 polymer ?
#
loop_
_entity_poly.entity_id
_entity_poly.type
_entity_poly.pdbx_seq_one_letter_code
_entity_poly.pdbx_strand_id
1 'polypeptide(L)'
;THWKHGGIVGVFGYGGGVIGRYCDQPQKFPGVAHFHTMRINQPSGKFYTAEYLRKLCDLWDFRGSGITNMHGSTGDIIFLGTTTPQLEEIFYEMTHTLKQDLGGSGSNLRTPSDCIGSARCEFACYDTHALCYHLTQEYQDELHRPAFPYKFKFKFDGCPNCCVASIARADMSYIGTWRDDIRIDQEAVAAYIGGEIPPNGGAHSGRDWGPFDIQSEIFDNCPTDCMWMEGDKLMIDNKECTRCMHCINAMPRALRIGNDRGLSILVGAKAPILDGAQMGSMLVPFIKAEEPYDAIKEVIEGIWDWWMEEGK
;
A
#
# COMPACT_ATOMS: atom_id res chain seq x y z
N THR A 1 -15.83 15.66 20.57
CA THR A 1 -16.10 15.86 19.13
C THR A 1 -17.44 16.57 18.98
N HIS A 2 -17.60 17.45 18.00
CA HIS A 2 -18.85 18.19 17.70
C HIS A 2 -19.56 17.67 16.44
N TRP A 3 -19.34 16.40 16.15
CA TRP A 3 -20.01 15.69 15.07
C TRP A 3 -20.98 14.68 15.65
N LYS A 4 -22.19 14.60 15.07
CA LYS A 4 -23.18 13.57 15.43
C LYS A 4 -22.65 12.17 15.08
N HIS A 5 -23.23 11.17 15.74
CA HIS A 5 -22.92 9.76 15.44
C HIS A 5 -23.42 9.38 14.04
N GLY A 6 -22.55 8.74 13.25
CA GLY A 6 -22.92 8.17 11.96
C GLY A 6 -23.40 9.19 10.91
N GLY A 7 -24.09 8.65 9.90
CA GLY A 7 -24.63 9.37 8.75
C GLY A 7 -24.60 8.48 7.51
N ILE A 8 -25.79 8.18 6.96
CA ILE A 8 -25.95 7.35 5.77
C ILE A 8 -26.35 8.28 4.62
N VAL A 9 -25.47 8.38 3.63
CA VAL A 9 -25.63 9.12 2.37
C VAL A 9 -24.77 8.43 1.33
N GLY A 10 -25.05 8.62 0.04
CA GLY A 10 -24.31 7.98 -1.03
C GLY A 10 -24.78 8.45 -2.39
N VAL A 11 -24.40 7.69 -3.42
CA VAL A 11 -24.83 7.88 -4.80
C VAL A 11 -25.53 6.61 -5.28
N PHE A 12 -26.48 6.72 -6.19
CA PHE A 12 -27.21 5.57 -6.70
C PHE A 12 -26.30 4.58 -7.42
N GLY A 13 -26.60 3.29 -7.25
CA GLY A 13 -25.81 2.19 -7.80
C GLY A 13 -24.71 1.68 -6.86
N TYR A 14 -24.25 2.49 -5.90
CA TYR A 14 -23.19 2.13 -4.95
C TYR A 14 -23.68 2.12 -3.50
N GLY A 15 -23.19 1.16 -2.71
CA GLY A 15 -23.47 1.05 -1.27
C GLY A 15 -22.41 1.72 -0.39
N GLY A 16 -21.44 2.41 -0.98
CA GLY A 16 -20.29 3.00 -0.30
C GLY A 16 -19.65 4.16 -1.08
N GLY A 17 -18.53 4.66 -0.56
CA GLY A 17 -17.74 5.75 -1.16
C GLY A 17 -17.95 7.13 -0.50
N VAL A 18 -19.04 7.32 0.25
CA VAL A 18 -19.33 8.57 0.96
C VAL A 18 -19.55 8.33 2.45
N ILE A 19 -18.90 9.13 3.29
CA ILE A 19 -19.08 9.11 4.75
C ILE A 19 -19.94 10.30 5.15
N GLY A 20 -21.20 10.04 5.50
CA GLY A 20 -22.12 11.06 5.99
C GLY A 20 -21.67 11.59 7.35
N ARG A 21 -21.65 12.93 7.48
CA ARG A 21 -21.40 13.61 8.75
C ARG A 21 -22.20 14.89 8.86
N TYR A 22 -22.64 15.17 10.08
CA TYR A 22 -23.49 16.30 10.46
C TYR A 22 -22.97 16.90 11.77
N CYS A 23 -22.86 18.23 11.86
CA CYS A 23 -22.46 18.86 13.12
C CYS A 23 -23.58 18.76 14.17
N ASP A 24 -23.20 18.74 15.45
CA ASP A 24 -24.16 18.69 16.56
C ASP A 24 -24.77 20.06 16.92
N GLN A 25 -24.26 21.16 16.36
CA GLN A 25 -24.68 22.55 16.59
C GLN A 25 -25.03 23.29 15.29
N PRO A 26 -26.00 22.82 14.47
CA PRO A 26 -26.24 23.35 13.13
C PRO A 26 -26.73 24.80 13.09
N GLN A 27 -27.39 25.30 14.14
CA GLN A 27 -27.80 26.71 14.22
C GLN A 27 -26.60 27.63 14.45
N LYS A 28 -25.58 27.18 15.17
CA LYS A 28 -24.35 27.96 15.42
C LYS A 28 -23.38 27.88 14.24
N PHE A 29 -23.31 26.72 13.59
CA PHE A 29 -22.38 26.45 12.49
C PHE A 29 -23.12 25.93 11.25
N PRO A 30 -23.98 26.75 10.61
CA PRO A 30 -24.81 26.30 9.50
C PRO A 30 -23.98 25.82 8.29
N GLY A 31 -22.78 26.37 8.06
CA GLY A 31 -21.90 25.99 6.96
C GLY A 31 -21.36 24.55 7.03
N VAL A 32 -21.47 23.88 8.18
CA VAL A 32 -21.08 22.47 8.36
C VAL A 32 -22.22 21.62 8.93
N ALA A 33 -23.46 22.08 8.78
CA ALA A 33 -24.64 21.31 9.12
C ALA A 33 -24.61 19.94 8.41
N HIS A 34 -24.21 19.93 7.13
CA HIS A 34 -23.76 18.75 6.39
C HIS A 34 -22.28 18.94 6.07
N PHE A 35 -21.48 17.90 6.29
CA PHE A 35 -20.04 17.94 5.99
C PHE A 35 -19.54 16.56 5.58
N HIS A 36 -20.12 16.04 4.50
CA HIS A 36 -19.88 14.69 4.04
C HIS A 36 -18.51 14.55 3.41
N THR A 37 -17.87 13.39 3.57
CA THR A 37 -16.58 13.08 2.97
C THR A 37 -16.78 12.15 1.78
N MET A 38 -16.29 12.51 0.60
CA MET A 38 -16.24 11.62 -0.56
C MET A 38 -14.84 11.03 -0.70
N ARG A 39 -14.75 9.72 -0.88
CA ARG A 39 -13.50 9.00 -1.15
C ARG A 39 -13.37 8.81 -2.64
N ILE A 40 -12.26 9.27 -3.21
CA ILE A 40 -12.01 9.20 -4.64
C ILE A 40 -10.83 8.25 -4.86
N ASN A 41 -11.01 7.26 -5.75
CA ASN A 41 -10.02 6.21 -5.97
C ASN A 41 -8.72 6.80 -6.58
N GLN A 42 -7.58 6.61 -5.94
CA GLN A 42 -6.31 7.19 -6.41
C GLN A 42 -5.62 6.31 -7.46
N PRO A 43 -4.83 6.89 -8.40
CA PRO A 43 -3.91 6.12 -9.22
C PRO A 43 -2.83 5.43 -8.36
N SER A 44 -2.38 4.25 -8.80
CA SER A 44 -1.25 3.55 -8.19
C SER A 44 0.02 4.41 -8.11
N GLY A 45 0.80 4.23 -7.06
CA GLY A 45 1.95 5.05 -6.72
C GLY A 45 1.64 6.52 -6.38
N LYS A 46 0.37 6.96 -6.47
CA LYS A 46 -0.07 8.35 -6.28
C LYS A 46 0.65 9.33 -7.22
N PHE A 47 0.92 8.88 -8.46
CA PHE A 47 1.45 9.74 -9.50
C PHE A 47 0.35 10.60 -10.10
N TYR A 48 0.61 11.89 -10.24
CA TYR A 48 -0.35 12.86 -10.76
C TYR A 48 0.30 13.80 -11.76
N THR A 49 -0.49 14.28 -12.71
CA THR A 49 -0.16 15.48 -13.48
C THR A 49 -0.80 16.70 -12.81
N ALA A 50 -0.15 17.86 -12.93
CA ALA A 50 -0.72 19.11 -12.41
C ALA A 50 -2.07 19.45 -13.07
N GLU A 51 -2.26 19.09 -14.34
CA GLU A 51 -3.53 19.27 -15.04
C GLU A 51 -4.67 18.49 -14.38
N TYR A 52 -4.44 17.21 -14.07
CA TYR A 52 -5.46 16.37 -13.44
C TYR A 52 -5.83 16.88 -12.04
N LEU A 53 -4.83 17.26 -11.22
CA LEU A 53 -5.09 17.82 -9.89
C LEU A 53 -5.85 19.15 -9.97
N ARG A 54 -5.55 20.03 -10.92
CA ARG A 54 -6.30 21.29 -11.11
C ARG A 54 -7.76 21.02 -11.45
N LYS A 55 -8.05 20.06 -12.33
CA LYS A 55 -9.42 19.66 -12.66
C LYS A 55 -10.19 19.16 -11.43
N LEU A 56 -9.53 18.38 -10.56
CA LEU A 56 -10.12 17.96 -9.28
C LEU A 56 -10.37 19.14 -8.33
N CYS A 57 -9.43 20.09 -8.24
CA CYS A 57 -9.59 21.31 -7.46
C CYS A 57 -10.75 22.16 -7.99
N ASP A 58 -10.85 22.40 -9.30
CA ASP A 58 -11.92 23.20 -9.90
C ASP A 58 -13.30 22.62 -9.56
N LEU A 59 -13.45 21.29 -9.66
CA LEU A 59 -14.68 20.59 -9.26
C LEU A 59 -14.96 20.75 -7.76
N TRP A 60 -13.95 20.53 -6.92
CA TRP A 60 -14.13 20.52 -5.48
C TRP A 60 -14.31 21.91 -4.86
N ASP A 61 -13.70 22.94 -5.44
CA ASP A 61 -13.91 24.34 -5.08
C ASP A 61 -15.34 24.78 -5.43
N PHE A 62 -15.90 24.28 -6.54
CA PHE A 62 -17.25 24.63 -6.96
C PHE A 62 -18.34 23.90 -6.17
N ARG A 63 -18.15 22.59 -5.88
CA ARG A 63 -19.22 21.73 -5.31
C ARG A 63 -18.96 21.25 -3.89
N GLY A 64 -17.79 21.55 -3.32
CA GLY A 64 -17.36 21.12 -2.00
C GLY A 64 -16.93 22.27 -1.11
N SER A 65 -16.08 21.94 -0.14
CA SER A 65 -15.53 22.90 0.82
C SER A 65 -14.21 23.54 0.37
N GLY A 66 -13.60 23.03 -0.71
CA GLY A 66 -12.20 23.31 -1.06
C GLY A 66 -11.16 22.63 -0.15
N ILE A 67 -11.57 21.85 0.86
CA ILE A 67 -10.68 21.19 1.80
C ILE A 67 -10.50 19.72 1.42
N THR A 68 -9.26 19.23 1.43
CA THR A 68 -8.95 17.83 1.12
C THR A 68 -8.03 17.18 2.14
N ASN A 69 -7.95 15.85 2.11
CA ASN A 69 -6.76 15.14 2.58
C ASN A 69 -6.09 14.42 1.42
N MET A 70 -4.78 14.66 1.25
CA MET A 70 -3.93 14.04 0.24
C MET A 70 -2.88 13.21 0.96
N HIS A 71 -3.19 11.99 1.42
CA HIS A 71 -4.36 11.14 1.11
C HIS A 71 -5.02 10.60 2.38
N GLY A 72 -6.15 9.92 2.23
CA GLY A 72 -6.69 9.05 3.27
C GLY A 72 -5.75 7.87 3.54
N SER A 73 -5.72 7.37 4.77
CA SER A 73 -4.78 6.30 5.16
C SER A 73 -4.98 4.97 4.43
N THR A 74 -6.10 4.76 3.73
CA THR A 74 -6.28 3.56 2.88
C THR A 74 -5.65 3.76 1.50
N GLY A 75 -5.65 4.99 0.98
CA GLY A 75 -5.13 5.33 -0.34
C GLY A 75 -5.86 6.53 -0.95
N ASP A 76 -7.16 6.64 -0.69
CA ASP A 76 -8.09 7.54 -1.39
C ASP A 76 -7.67 9.01 -1.36
N ILE A 77 -7.94 9.74 -2.44
CA ILE A 77 -8.08 11.20 -2.36
C ILE A 77 -9.34 11.49 -1.54
N ILE A 78 -9.24 12.42 -0.58
CA ILE A 78 -10.35 12.74 0.31
C ILE A 78 -10.87 14.14 -0.01
N PHE A 79 -12.09 14.20 -0.53
CA PHE A 79 -12.88 15.41 -0.64
C PHE A 79 -13.65 15.62 0.67
N LEU A 80 -13.18 16.58 1.49
CA LEU A 80 -13.61 16.72 2.88
C LEU A 80 -14.66 17.83 3.05
N GLY A 81 -15.93 17.46 2.99
CA GLY A 81 -17.03 18.35 3.31
C GLY A 81 -17.80 18.82 2.09
N THR A 82 -18.96 18.22 1.87
CA THR A 82 -20.01 18.72 0.97
C THR A 82 -21.39 18.41 1.56
N THR A 83 -22.44 18.77 0.83
CA THR A 83 -23.85 18.56 1.20
C THR A 83 -24.45 17.39 0.43
N THR A 84 -25.54 16.81 0.95
CA THR A 84 -26.20 15.65 0.31
C THR A 84 -26.62 15.91 -1.15
N PRO A 85 -27.20 17.07 -1.51
CA PRO A 85 -27.59 17.33 -2.90
C PRO A 85 -26.43 17.39 -3.90
N GLN A 86 -25.20 17.63 -3.45
CA GLN A 86 -24.03 17.71 -4.34
C GLN A 86 -23.39 16.34 -4.63
N LEU A 87 -23.76 15.28 -3.92
CA LEU A 87 -23.08 13.98 -4.03
C LEU A 87 -23.20 13.41 -5.45
N GLU A 88 -24.41 13.36 -6.00
CA GLU A 88 -24.67 12.88 -7.37
C GLU A 88 -24.04 13.81 -8.41
N GLU A 89 -24.08 15.11 -8.17
CA GLU A 89 -23.50 16.11 -9.08
C GLU A 89 -21.99 15.98 -9.21
N ILE A 90 -21.30 15.78 -8.08
CA ILE A 90 -19.85 15.55 -8.05
C ILE A 90 -19.54 14.21 -8.70
N PHE A 91 -20.30 13.16 -8.39
CA PHE A 91 -20.11 11.84 -8.95
C PHE A 91 -20.31 11.81 -10.47
N TYR A 92 -21.35 12.48 -10.96
CA TYR A 92 -21.60 12.63 -12.39
C TYR A 92 -20.42 13.31 -13.09
N GLU A 93 -19.94 14.44 -12.58
CA GLU A 93 -18.80 15.15 -13.17
C GLU A 93 -17.52 14.29 -13.14
N MET A 94 -17.20 13.66 -12.02
CA MET A 94 -16.02 12.79 -11.91
C MET A 94 -16.06 11.65 -12.93
N THR A 95 -17.20 10.99 -13.09
CA THR A 95 -17.32 9.85 -14.01
C THR A 95 -17.37 10.28 -15.47
N HIS A 96 -18.15 11.31 -15.81
CA HIS A 96 -18.40 11.70 -17.21
C HIS A 96 -17.29 12.57 -17.80
N THR A 97 -16.60 13.39 -16.99
CA THR A 97 -15.59 14.33 -17.49
C THR A 97 -14.18 13.97 -17.07
N LEU A 98 -13.99 13.45 -15.84
CA LEU A 98 -12.67 13.11 -15.31
C LEU A 98 -12.30 11.63 -15.46
N LYS A 99 -13.25 10.78 -15.85
CA LYS A 99 -13.11 9.30 -15.90
C LYS A 99 -12.56 8.75 -14.59
N GLN A 100 -13.09 9.27 -13.49
CA GLN A 100 -12.65 9.00 -12.13
C GLN A 100 -13.80 8.44 -11.31
N ASP A 101 -13.53 7.34 -10.61
CA ASP A 101 -14.53 6.71 -9.73
C ASP A 101 -14.28 7.00 -8.23
N LEU A 102 -15.28 6.68 -7.42
CA LEU A 102 -15.20 6.66 -5.98
C LEU A 102 -14.31 5.52 -5.47
N GLY A 103 -13.81 5.70 -4.26
CA GLY A 103 -13.18 4.64 -3.48
C GLY A 103 -14.18 3.85 -2.63
N GLY A 104 -13.67 2.86 -1.89
CA GLY A 104 -14.50 1.95 -1.10
C GLY A 104 -14.79 2.42 0.34
N SER A 105 -16.00 2.14 0.83
CA SER A 105 -16.36 2.22 2.25
C SER A 105 -17.54 1.31 2.59
N GLY A 106 -17.59 0.74 3.79
CA GLY A 106 -18.64 -0.21 4.20
C GLY A 106 -18.08 -1.63 4.43
N SER A 107 -18.94 -2.64 4.39
CA SER A 107 -18.54 -4.05 4.47
C SER A 107 -18.28 -4.60 3.06
N ASN A 108 -17.18 -4.14 2.47
CA ASN A 108 -16.77 -4.36 1.08
C ASN A 108 -15.24 -4.46 0.99
N LEU A 109 -14.75 -4.79 -0.20
CA LEU A 109 -13.39 -4.45 -0.59
C LEU A 109 -13.22 -2.92 -0.47
N ARG A 110 -12.12 -2.49 0.13
CA ARG A 110 -11.72 -1.09 0.17
C ARG A 110 -10.67 -0.84 -0.88
N THR A 111 -10.53 0.43 -1.24
CA THR A 111 -9.55 0.94 -2.19
C THR A 111 -8.17 0.31 -1.97
N PRO A 112 -7.70 -0.52 -2.92
CA PRO A 112 -6.36 -1.07 -2.85
C PRO A 112 -5.30 0.02 -2.93
N SER A 113 -4.12 -0.23 -2.36
CA SER A 113 -2.98 0.68 -2.49
C SER A 113 -1.65 -0.03 -2.48
N ASP A 114 -0.69 0.59 -3.14
CA ASP A 114 0.63 0.04 -3.42
C ASP A 114 1.76 0.98 -2.97
N CYS A 115 2.96 0.41 -2.81
CA CYS A 115 4.18 1.20 -2.76
C CYS A 115 4.60 1.67 -4.16
N ILE A 116 5.62 2.53 -4.24
CA ILE A 116 6.10 3.09 -5.51
C ILE A 116 6.60 2.06 -6.54
N GLY A 117 6.82 0.82 -6.10
CA GLY A 117 7.17 -0.30 -6.98
C GLY A 117 8.39 -0.05 -7.86
N SER A 118 8.40 -0.71 -9.01
CA SER A 118 9.46 -0.61 -10.02
C SER A 118 9.52 0.76 -10.70
N ALA A 119 8.55 1.64 -10.49
CA ALA A 119 8.56 2.98 -11.07
C ALA A 119 9.74 3.82 -10.55
N ARG A 120 10.18 3.59 -9.29
CA ARG A 120 11.33 4.30 -8.72
C ARG A 120 12.04 3.56 -7.58
N CYS A 121 11.94 2.24 -7.51
CA CYS A 121 12.66 1.44 -6.53
C CYS A 121 13.29 0.20 -7.20
N GLU A 122 14.59 0.06 -7.04
CA GLU A 122 15.43 -1.05 -7.52
C GLU A 122 15.22 -2.36 -6.75
N PHE A 123 14.50 -2.31 -5.61
CA PHE A 123 14.17 -3.48 -4.78
C PHE A 123 12.85 -4.14 -5.16
N ALA A 124 12.08 -3.55 -6.08
CA ALA A 124 10.77 -4.08 -6.46
C ALA A 124 10.89 -5.46 -7.13
N CYS A 125 10.27 -6.47 -6.52
CA CYS A 125 10.28 -7.83 -7.01
C CYS A 125 9.19 -8.11 -8.07
N TYR A 126 8.15 -7.28 -8.13
CA TYR A 126 7.10 -7.34 -9.14
C TYR A 126 6.54 -5.93 -9.40
N ASP A 127 5.71 -5.80 -10.45
CA ASP A 127 5.01 -4.55 -10.74
C ASP A 127 3.80 -4.39 -9.79
N THR A 128 4.02 -3.66 -8.69
CA THR A 128 2.99 -3.39 -7.68
C THR A 128 1.86 -2.53 -8.22
N HIS A 129 2.16 -1.62 -9.17
CA HIS A 129 1.17 -0.74 -9.77
C HIS A 129 0.23 -1.54 -10.67
N ALA A 130 0.79 -2.40 -11.53
CA ALA A 130 0.01 -3.23 -12.44
C ALA A 130 -0.93 -4.17 -11.68
N LEU A 131 -0.44 -4.88 -10.67
CA LEU A 131 -1.29 -5.77 -9.86
C LEU A 131 -2.35 -5.00 -9.07
N CYS A 132 -1.97 -3.86 -8.45
CA CYS A 132 -2.92 -3.04 -7.71
C CYS A 132 -4.04 -2.51 -8.61
N TYR A 133 -3.69 -1.99 -9.78
CA TYR A 133 -4.66 -1.51 -10.76
C TYR A 133 -5.54 -2.64 -11.28
N HIS A 134 -4.95 -3.77 -11.69
CA HIS A 134 -5.67 -4.92 -12.23
C HIS A 134 -6.72 -5.43 -11.24
N LEU A 135 -6.34 -5.72 -9.99
CA LEU A 135 -7.29 -6.21 -8.99
C LEU A 135 -8.30 -5.16 -8.54
N THR A 136 -7.96 -3.86 -8.64
CA THR A 136 -8.94 -2.79 -8.40
C THR A 136 -10.01 -2.76 -9.50
N GLN A 137 -9.63 -3.02 -10.76
CA GLN A 137 -10.57 -3.08 -11.88
C GLN A 137 -11.38 -4.39 -11.89
N GLU A 138 -10.73 -5.51 -11.58
CA GLU A 138 -11.37 -6.82 -11.53
C GLU A 138 -12.52 -6.85 -10.51
N TYR A 139 -12.26 -6.34 -9.30
CA TYR A 139 -13.19 -6.42 -8.17
C TYR A 139 -13.92 -5.09 -7.89
N GLN A 140 -14.33 -4.39 -8.96
CA GLN A 140 -15.11 -3.16 -8.84
C GLN A 140 -16.46 -3.39 -8.13
N ASP A 141 -17.11 -4.53 -8.38
CA ASP A 141 -18.40 -4.85 -7.76
C ASP A 141 -18.24 -4.98 -6.24
N GLU A 142 -17.28 -5.80 -5.80
CA GLU A 142 -16.99 -6.06 -4.40
C GLU A 142 -16.49 -4.81 -3.67
N LEU A 143 -15.94 -3.83 -4.39
CA LEU A 143 -15.54 -2.53 -3.85
C LEU A 143 -16.73 -1.59 -3.66
N HIS A 144 -17.61 -1.51 -4.66
CA HIS A 144 -18.70 -0.53 -4.68
C HIS A 144 -19.99 -1.02 -4.03
N ARG A 145 -20.21 -2.33 -3.97
CA ARG A 145 -21.44 -2.97 -3.46
C ARG A 145 -21.11 -3.89 -2.29
N PRO A 146 -21.36 -3.45 -1.04
CA PRO A 146 -21.08 -4.25 0.15
C PRO A 146 -21.73 -5.65 0.10
N ALA A 147 -20.91 -6.67 -0.11
CA ALA A 147 -21.30 -8.08 -0.17
C ALA A 147 -20.61 -8.94 0.92
N PHE A 148 -19.71 -8.34 1.69
CA PHE A 148 -18.90 -9.06 2.67
C PHE A 148 -19.47 -8.93 4.09
N PRO A 149 -19.14 -9.87 5.02
CA PRO A 149 -19.51 -9.73 6.43
C PRO A 149 -18.92 -8.45 7.05
N TYR A 150 -17.71 -8.08 6.66
CA TYR A 150 -17.08 -6.83 7.08
C TYR A 150 -16.20 -6.19 6.00
N LYS A 151 -15.35 -5.25 6.38
CA LYS A 151 -14.39 -4.62 5.45
C LYS A 151 -13.27 -5.59 5.08
N PHE A 152 -12.80 -5.51 3.84
CA PHE A 152 -11.63 -6.24 3.35
C PHE A 152 -10.68 -5.27 2.63
N LYS A 153 -9.36 -5.48 2.71
CA LYS A 153 -8.37 -4.57 2.12
C LYS A 153 -7.25 -5.34 1.45
N PHE A 154 -6.83 -4.83 0.30
CA PHE A 154 -5.60 -5.21 -0.38
C PHE A 154 -4.52 -4.14 -0.21
N LYS A 155 -3.27 -4.57 -0.03
CA LYS A 155 -2.08 -3.71 -0.16
C LYS A 155 -0.88 -4.44 -0.75
N PHE A 156 -0.15 -3.74 -1.61
CA PHE A 156 0.93 -4.31 -2.43
C PHE A 156 2.27 -3.67 -2.13
N ASP A 157 3.15 -4.44 -1.51
CA ASP A 157 4.52 -4.06 -1.22
C ASP A 157 5.49 -4.80 -2.14
N GLY A 158 6.36 -4.06 -2.83
CA GLY A 158 7.29 -4.63 -3.81
C GLY A 158 8.45 -5.42 -3.20
N CYS A 159 8.69 -5.29 -1.89
CA CYS A 159 9.71 -6.04 -1.14
C CYS A 159 9.40 -6.03 0.37
N PRO A 160 10.15 -6.80 1.20
CA PRO A 160 9.92 -6.88 2.65
C PRO A 160 10.12 -5.59 3.44
N ASN A 161 10.68 -4.52 2.85
CA ASN A 161 10.72 -3.19 3.48
C ASN A 161 9.33 -2.60 3.73
N CYS A 162 8.30 -3.12 3.05
CA CYS A 162 6.90 -2.92 3.41
C CYS A 162 6.49 -1.42 3.46
N CYS A 163 6.85 -0.65 2.43
CA CYS A 163 6.66 0.81 2.38
C CYS A 163 5.19 1.27 2.39
N VAL A 164 4.22 0.46 1.92
CA VAL A 164 2.78 0.75 2.09
C VAL A 164 2.20 0.08 3.36
N ALA A 165 3.05 -0.65 4.09
CA ALA A 165 2.75 -1.36 5.32
C ALA A 165 1.59 -2.36 5.17
N SER A 166 1.63 -3.15 4.08
CA SER A 166 0.61 -4.16 3.78
C SER A 166 0.39 -5.12 4.95
N ILE A 167 1.49 -5.61 5.55
CA ILE A 167 1.48 -6.59 6.64
C ILE A 167 0.70 -6.12 7.88
N ALA A 168 0.52 -4.81 8.07
CA ALA A 168 -0.15 -4.27 9.25
C ALA A 168 -1.51 -3.62 8.94
N ARG A 169 -1.80 -3.32 7.67
CA ARG A 169 -2.91 -2.43 7.27
C ARG A 169 -3.79 -2.99 6.15
N ALA A 170 -3.65 -4.27 5.82
CA ALA A 170 -4.48 -4.96 4.85
C ALA A 170 -4.86 -6.37 5.31
N ASP A 171 -6.12 -6.70 5.13
CA ASP A 171 -6.67 -8.04 5.41
C ASP A 171 -5.98 -9.10 4.53
N MET A 172 -5.56 -8.73 3.31
CA MET A 172 -4.65 -9.51 2.47
C MET A 172 -3.48 -8.64 1.96
N SER A 173 -2.28 -9.09 2.27
CA SER A 173 -1.01 -8.40 2.05
C SER A 173 -0.19 -9.15 1.01
N TYR A 174 0.31 -8.42 0.01
CA TYR A 174 1.13 -8.98 -1.08
C TYR A 174 2.54 -8.39 -0.99
N ILE A 175 3.52 -9.20 -0.57
CA ILE A 175 4.89 -8.72 -0.30
C ILE A 175 5.88 -9.40 -1.24
N GLY A 176 6.54 -8.61 -2.08
CA GLY A 176 7.47 -9.10 -3.10
C GLY A 176 8.69 -9.78 -2.49
N THR A 177 9.19 -10.81 -3.16
CA THR A 177 10.42 -11.50 -2.79
C THR A 177 11.04 -12.19 -4.01
N TRP A 178 12.16 -12.87 -3.79
CA TRP A 178 12.83 -13.72 -4.76
C TRP A 178 13.17 -15.08 -4.14
N ARG A 179 13.51 -16.08 -4.96
CA ARG A 179 13.86 -17.43 -4.46
C ARG A 179 15.16 -18.00 -5.04
N ASP A 180 15.91 -17.18 -5.77
CA ASP A 180 17.29 -17.45 -6.18
C ASP A 180 18.28 -16.60 -5.36
N ASP A 181 19.52 -16.51 -5.82
CA ASP A 181 20.61 -15.90 -5.07
C ASP A 181 20.57 -14.37 -5.08
N ILE A 182 20.96 -13.75 -3.97
CA ILE A 182 21.34 -12.34 -3.94
C ILE A 182 22.51 -12.15 -4.92
N ARG A 183 22.40 -11.13 -5.77
CA ARG A 183 23.45 -10.80 -6.74
C ARG A 183 24.46 -9.87 -6.09
N ILE A 184 25.73 -10.25 -6.13
CA ILE A 184 26.83 -9.55 -5.47
C ILE A 184 27.77 -8.97 -6.53
N ASP A 185 28.04 -7.67 -6.44
CA ASP A 185 29.13 -6.99 -7.14
C ASP A 185 30.28 -6.77 -6.16
N GLN A 186 31.34 -7.58 -6.31
CA GLN A 186 32.48 -7.57 -5.39
C GLN A 186 33.32 -6.29 -5.49
N GLU A 187 33.35 -5.63 -6.65
CA GLU A 187 34.05 -4.35 -6.81
C GLU A 187 33.33 -3.26 -6.01
N ALA A 188 31.99 -3.25 -6.08
CA ALA A 188 31.20 -2.36 -5.25
C ALA A 188 31.31 -2.69 -3.75
N VAL A 189 31.38 -3.97 -3.36
CA VAL A 189 31.68 -4.38 -1.96
C VAL A 189 32.98 -3.75 -1.49
N ALA A 190 34.06 -3.87 -2.28
CA ALA A 190 35.35 -3.28 -1.95
C ALA A 190 35.26 -1.75 -1.83
N ALA A 191 34.49 -1.08 -2.70
CA ALA A 191 34.27 0.36 -2.63
C ALA A 191 33.51 0.81 -1.36
N TYR A 192 32.58 0.00 -0.83
CA TYR A 192 31.98 0.26 0.48
C TYR A 192 33.00 0.13 1.61
N ILE A 193 33.78 -0.97 1.63
CA ILE A 193 34.82 -1.21 2.65
C ILE A 193 35.91 -0.11 2.60
N GLY A 194 36.25 0.36 1.40
CA GLY A 194 37.19 1.47 1.18
C GLY A 194 36.64 2.86 1.52
N GLY A 195 35.35 2.97 1.86
CA GLY A 195 34.70 4.25 2.20
C GLY A 195 34.39 5.15 1.00
N GLU A 196 34.46 4.63 -0.23
CA GLU A 196 34.14 5.37 -1.46
C GLU A 196 32.62 5.53 -1.66
N ILE A 197 31.85 4.58 -1.14
CA ILE A 197 30.39 4.58 -1.20
C ILE A 197 29.82 4.65 0.22
N PRO A 198 28.94 5.62 0.54
CA PRO A 198 28.34 5.70 1.86
C PRO A 198 27.34 4.54 2.06
N PRO A 199 27.34 3.87 3.23
CA PRO A 199 26.37 2.84 3.55
C PRO A 199 24.94 3.40 3.59
N ASN A 200 23.98 2.53 3.30
CA ASN A 200 22.54 2.81 3.36
C ASN A 200 22.13 4.03 2.51
N GLY A 201 22.78 4.22 1.36
CA GLY A 201 22.56 5.38 0.48
C GLY A 201 22.84 6.73 1.14
N GLY A 202 23.64 6.76 2.22
CA GLY A 202 23.90 7.98 2.99
C GLY A 202 22.81 8.34 4.00
N ALA A 203 21.87 7.44 4.33
CA ALA A 203 20.77 7.72 5.25
C ALA A 203 21.21 8.23 6.65
N HIS A 204 22.46 7.94 7.04
CA HIS A 204 23.00 8.28 8.36
C HIS A 204 24.04 9.42 8.32
N SER A 205 24.17 10.14 7.20
CA SER A 205 25.20 11.19 7.01
C SER A 205 25.05 12.41 7.93
N GLY A 206 23.94 12.50 8.68
CA GLY A 206 23.69 13.58 9.65
C GLY A 206 24.42 13.42 10.99
N ARG A 207 25.15 12.32 11.20
CA ARG A 207 25.94 12.06 12.42
C ARG A 207 27.23 11.30 12.04
N ASP A 208 28.29 11.53 12.81
CA ASP A 208 29.52 10.74 12.74
C ASP A 208 29.33 9.40 13.47
N TRP A 209 29.39 8.31 12.72
CA TRP A 209 29.30 6.93 13.20
C TRP A 209 30.64 6.19 13.11
N GLY A 210 31.70 6.87 12.65
CA GLY A 210 32.95 6.23 12.24
C GLY A 210 32.92 5.72 10.79
N PRO A 211 34.05 5.15 10.32
CA PRO A 211 34.12 4.50 9.01
C PRO A 211 33.22 3.26 8.96
N PHE A 212 32.76 2.91 7.76
CA PHE A 212 31.96 1.70 7.55
C PHE A 212 32.72 0.45 7.98
N ASP A 213 32.09 -0.39 8.78
CA ASP A 213 32.61 -1.70 9.18
C ASP A 213 31.63 -2.81 8.79
N ILE A 214 31.99 -3.59 7.77
CA ILE A 214 31.13 -4.65 7.23
C ILE A 214 30.83 -5.74 8.27
N GLN A 215 31.72 -5.99 9.23
CA GLN A 215 31.47 -6.99 10.28
C GLN A 215 30.33 -6.52 11.19
N SER A 216 30.50 -5.36 11.83
CA SER A 216 29.55 -4.86 12.83
C SER A 216 28.26 -4.28 12.23
N GLU A 217 28.29 -3.79 10.99
CA GLU A 217 27.11 -3.19 10.35
C GLU A 217 26.31 -4.19 9.51
N ILE A 218 26.94 -5.22 8.92
CA ILE A 218 26.27 -6.19 8.05
C ILE A 218 26.18 -7.57 8.67
N PHE A 219 27.31 -8.19 9.03
CA PHE A 219 27.33 -9.61 9.41
C PHE A 219 26.73 -9.85 10.79
N ASP A 220 27.14 -9.08 11.79
CA ASP A 220 26.64 -9.18 13.16
C ASP A 220 25.14 -8.83 13.28
N ASN A 221 24.57 -8.21 12.24
CA ASN A 221 23.15 -7.88 12.13
C ASN A 221 22.39 -8.78 11.15
N CYS A 222 23.04 -9.76 10.52
CA CYS A 222 22.36 -10.73 9.67
C CYS A 222 21.54 -11.68 10.56
N PRO A 223 20.20 -11.73 10.43
CA PRO A 223 19.37 -12.48 11.38
C PRO A 223 19.56 -14.01 11.34
N THR A 224 20.29 -14.51 10.35
CA THR A 224 20.57 -15.95 10.18
C THR A 224 22.05 -16.28 10.12
N ASP A 225 22.92 -15.32 10.42
CA ASP A 225 24.39 -15.50 10.41
C ASP A 225 24.93 -16.13 9.11
N CYS A 226 24.27 -15.88 7.97
CA CYS A 226 24.54 -16.53 6.68
C CYS A 226 25.55 -15.80 5.79
N MET A 227 26.27 -14.81 6.32
CA MET A 227 27.18 -13.93 5.56
C MET A 227 28.58 -13.92 6.17
N TRP A 228 29.62 -13.94 5.34
CA TRP A 228 31.02 -13.88 5.78
C TRP A 228 31.94 -13.36 4.67
N MET A 229 33.20 -13.08 5.01
CA MET A 229 34.25 -12.81 4.02
C MET A 229 35.10 -14.06 3.78
N GLU A 230 35.34 -14.40 2.52
CA GLU A 230 36.37 -15.37 2.11
C GLU A 230 37.48 -14.62 1.37
N GLY A 231 38.55 -14.29 2.10
CA GLY A 231 39.57 -13.35 1.61
C GLY A 231 38.99 -11.95 1.47
N ASP A 232 39.01 -11.40 0.26
CA ASP A 232 38.46 -10.09 -0.11
C ASP A 232 37.05 -10.15 -0.69
N LYS A 233 36.40 -11.32 -0.70
CA LYS A 233 35.07 -11.53 -1.28
C LYS A 233 34.01 -11.72 -0.23
N LEU A 234 32.90 -11.01 -0.40
CA LEU A 234 31.68 -11.22 0.36
C LEU A 234 30.97 -12.50 -0.11
N MET A 235 30.63 -13.36 0.83
CA MET A 235 29.90 -14.60 0.60
C MET A 235 28.55 -14.56 1.33
N ILE A 236 27.53 -15.19 0.72
CA ILE A 236 26.18 -15.33 1.29
C ILE A 236 25.71 -16.76 1.06
N ASP A 237 25.35 -17.47 2.13
CA ASP A 237 24.60 -18.72 2.02
C ASP A 237 23.11 -18.41 1.82
N ASN A 238 22.71 -18.26 0.54
CA ASN A 238 21.34 -17.89 0.18
C ASN A 238 20.30 -18.90 0.66
N LYS A 239 20.69 -20.17 0.91
CA LYS A 239 19.78 -21.20 1.40
C LYS A 239 19.29 -20.89 2.82
N GLU A 240 20.15 -20.28 3.63
CA GLU A 240 19.84 -19.87 5.01
C GLU A 240 19.38 -18.39 5.09
N CYS A 241 19.29 -17.70 3.95
CA CYS A 241 18.83 -16.32 3.89
C CYS A 241 17.29 -16.22 3.99
N THR A 242 16.81 -15.43 4.95
CA THR A 242 15.36 -15.13 5.12
C THR A 242 14.90 -13.91 4.30
N ARG A 243 15.79 -13.32 3.50
CA ARG A 243 15.51 -12.16 2.61
C ARG A 243 14.97 -10.95 3.37
N CYS A 244 15.54 -10.65 4.54
CA CYS A 244 15.13 -9.55 5.41
C CYS A 244 15.44 -8.13 4.89
N MET A 245 16.07 -8.01 3.71
CA MET A 245 16.54 -6.77 3.07
C MET A 245 17.71 -6.04 3.75
N HIS A 246 18.12 -6.37 4.99
CA HIS A 246 19.15 -5.60 5.72
C HIS A 246 20.41 -5.29 4.91
N CYS A 247 21.07 -6.33 4.39
CA CYS A 247 22.32 -6.17 3.63
C CYS A 247 22.10 -5.41 2.31
N ILE A 248 21.00 -5.65 1.60
CA ILE A 248 20.64 -4.92 0.37
C ILE A 248 20.37 -3.45 0.67
N ASN A 249 19.64 -3.15 1.75
CA ASN A 249 19.36 -1.79 2.18
C ASN A 249 20.66 -1.04 2.53
N ALA A 250 21.60 -1.71 3.20
CA ALA A 250 22.85 -1.12 3.61
C ALA A 250 23.87 -0.97 2.47
N MET A 251 23.86 -1.87 1.48
CA MET A 251 24.80 -1.87 0.35
C MET A 251 24.09 -1.93 -1.02
N PRO A 252 23.17 -1.01 -1.34
CA PRO A 252 22.29 -1.12 -2.50
C PRO A 252 23.01 -1.07 -3.85
N ARG A 253 24.24 -0.53 -3.90
CA ARG A 253 25.06 -0.53 -5.11
C ARG A 253 25.82 -1.84 -5.33
N ALA A 254 25.98 -2.67 -4.28
CA ALA A 254 26.73 -3.93 -4.34
C ALA A 254 25.81 -5.15 -4.32
N LEU A 255 24.71 -5.09 -3.56
CA LEU A 255 23.80 -6.21 -3.34
C LEU A 255 22.46 -5.92 -4.00
N ARG A 256 21.99 -6.86 -4.82
CA ARG A 256 20.70 -6.74 -5.52
C ARG A 256 19.84 -7.96 -5.27
N ILE A 257 18.52 -7.76 -5.29
CA ILE A 257 17.51 -8.83 -5.25
C ILE A 257 17.80 -9.89 -6.32
N GLY A 258 17.34 -11.12 -6.11
CA GLY A 258 17.42 -12.18 -7.11
C GLY A 258 16.58 -11.91 -8.38
N ASN A 259 16.70 -12.79 -9.36
CA ASN A 259 16.00 -12.73 -10.64
C ASN A 259 14.75 -13.63 -10.68
N ASP A 260 14.68 -14.70 -9.89
CA ASP A 260 13.49 -15.54 -9.75
C ASP A 260 12.53 -14.93 -8.73
N ARG A 261 11.76 -13.97 -9.22
CA ARG A 261 10.92 -13.09 -8.39
C ARG A 261 9.47 -13.56 -8.33
N GLY A 262 8.79 -13.13 -7.27
CA GLY A 262 7.36 -13.35 -7.01
C GLY A 262 6.93 -12.54 -5.79
N LEU A 263 5.89 -12.99 -5.12
CA LEU A 263 5.43 -12.40 -3.86
C LEU A 263 4.96 -13.47 -2.88
N SER A 264 4.90 -13.11 -1.61
CA SER A 264 4.22 -13.85 -0.55
C SER A 264 2.86 -13.23 -0.27
N ILE A 265 1.87 -14.06 0.08
CA ILE A 265 0.54 -13.61 0.53
C ILE A 265 0.43 -13.85 2.03
N LEU A 266 0.10 -12.80 2.77
CA LEU A 266 -0.14 -12.83 4.22
C LEU A 266 -1.55 -12.30 4.51
N VAL A 267 -2.23 -12.87 5.52
CA VAL A 267 -3.65 -12.58 5.78
C VAL A 267 -3.96 -12.25 7.23
N GLY A 268 -5.01 -11.46 7.44
CA GLY A 268 -5.62 -11.21 8.76
C GLY A 268 -5.15 -9.95 9.49
N ALA A 269 -4.39 -9.05 8.84
CA ALA A 269 -3.94 -7.84 9.55
C ALA A 269 -5.12 -6.92 9.89
N LYS A 270 -5.25 -6.54 11.17
CA LYS A 270 -6.32 -5.67 11.65
C LYS A 270 -5.92 -4.86 12.87
N ALA A 271 -6.66 -3.77 13.06
CA ALA A 271 -6.58 -2.92 14.25
C ALA A 271 -7.15 -3.66 15.50
N PRO A 272 -7.02 -3.08 16.71
CA PRO A 272 -7.37 -3.76 17.96
C PRO A 272 -8.80 -4.31 18.03
N ILE A 273 -9.82 -3.62 17.53
CA ILE A 273 -11.22 -4.05 17.70
C ILE A 273 -11.53 -5.26 16.80
N LEU A 274 -12.18 -6.32 17.27
CA LEU A 274 -12.60 -6.57 18.66
C LEU A 274 -11.50 -7.29 19.47
N ASP A 275 -10.95 -8.38 18.94
CA ASP A 275 -10.15 -9.36 19.69
C ASP A 275 -8.63 -9.14 19.62
N GLY A 276 -8.20 -7.88 19.57
CA GLY A 276 -6.78 -7.51 19.52
C GLY A 276 -6.27 -7.19 18.12
N ALA A 277 -5.12 -6.53 18.09
CA ALA A 277 -4.45 -6.17 16.85
C ALA A 277 -3.72 -7.39 16.28
N GLN A 278 -3.72 -7.51 14.96
CA GLN A 278 -3.04 -8.57 14.24
C GLN A 278 -2.24 -7.97 13.09
N MET A 279 -1.08 -8.57 12.82
CA MET A 279 -0.38 -8.43 11.54
C MET A 279 -0.74 -9.62 10.64
N GLY A 280 -0.42 -9.51 9.36
CA GLY A 280 -0.63 -10.57 8.38
C GLY A 280 0.18 -11.81 8.77
N SER A 281 -0.50 -12.95 8.84
CA SER A 281 0.14 -14.26 8.99
C SER A 281 0.43 -14.85 7.62
N MET A 282 1.61 -15.44 7.44
CA MET A 282 2.02 -16.07 6.18
C MET A 282 1.02 -17.15 5.75
N LEU A 283 0.52 -17.07 4.52
CA LEU A 283 -0.37 -18.07 3.92
C LEU A 283 0.29 -18.74 2.71
N VAL A 284 0.69 -17.93 1.73
CA VAL A 284 1.38 -18.42 0.52
C VAL A 284 2.82 -17.92 0.55
N PRO A 285 3.81 -18.78 0.82
CA PRO A 285 5.21 -18.35 0.92
C PRO A 285 5.76 -17.74 -0.36
N PHE A 286 5.33 -18.25 -1.52
CA PHE A 286 5.77 -17.73 -2.82
C PHE A 286 4.73 -18.04 -3.91
N ILE A 287 4.40 -17.02 -4.70
CA ILE A 287 3.57 -17.12 -5.90
C ILE A 287 4.09 -16.16 -6.97
N LYS A 288 3.95 -16.54 -8.24
CA LYS A 288 4.30 -15.67 -9.36
C LYS A 288 3.27 -14.57 -9.54
N ALA A 289 3.74 -13.35 -9.78
CA ALA A 289 2.92 -12.17 -10.05
C ALA A 289 2.94 -11.88 -11.56
N GLU A 290 2.38 -12.80 -12.33
CA GLU A 290 2.34 -12.76 -13.79
C GLU A 290 0.90 -12.58 -14.26
N GLU A 291 0.67 -11.63 -15.18
CA GLU A 291 -0.65 -11.39 -15.78
C GLU A 291 -1.14 -12.67 -16.50
N PRO A 292 -2.42 -13.05 -16.40
CA PRO A 292 -3.57 -12.32 -15.82
C PRO A 292 -3.80 -12.55 -14.31
N TYR A 293 -2.76 -12.94 -13.58
CA TYR A 293 -2.75 -13.11 -12.12
C TYR A 293 -3.73 -14.16 -11.58
N ASP A 294 -4.11 -15.14 -12.41
CA ASP A 294 -5.12 -16.16 -12.06
C ASP A 294 -4.78 -16.90 -10.76
N ALA A 295 -3.52 -17.27 -10.55
CA ALA A 295 -3.10 -17.96 -9.33
C ALA A 295 -3.27 -17.07 -8.06
N ILE A 296 -3.15 -15.75 -8.20
CA ILE A 296 -3.39 -14.81 -7.10
C ILE A 296 -4.90 -14.65 -6.87
N LYS A 297 -5.69 -14.55 -7.95
CA LYS A 297 -7.15 -14.45 -7.89
C LYS A 297 -7.77 -15.69 -7.26
N GLU A 298 -7.29 -16.89 -7.57
CA GLU A 298 -7.75 -18.13 -6.95
C GLU A 298 -7.57 -18.12 -5.42
N VAL A 299 -6.49 -17.54 -4.90
CA VAL A 299 -6.29 -17.37 -3.45
C VAL A 299 -7.24 -16.34 -2.86
N ILE A 300 -7.50 -15.24 -3.57
CA ILE A 300 -8.45 -14.20 -3.16
C ILE A 300 -9.86 -14.78 -3.08
N GLU A 301 -10.34 -15.36 -4.16
CA GLU A 301 -11.69 -15.88 -4.33
C GLU A 301 -11.92 -17.05 -3.37
N GLY A 302 -10.96 -17.97 -3.21
CA GLY A 302 -11.08 -19.05 -2.24
C GLY A 302 -11.19 -18.57 -0.77
N ILE A 303 -10.52 -17.46 -0.42
CA ILE A 303 -10.69 -16.85 0.91
C ILE A 303 -12.04 -16.16 1.03
N TRP A 304 -12.47 -15.44 0.00
CA TRP A 304 -13.76 -14.75 0.01
C TRP A 304 -14.93 -15.73 0.05
N ASP A 305 -14.93 -16.79 -0.75
CA ASP A 305 -15.96 -17.84 -0.72
C ASP A 305 -16.15 -18.40 0.69
N TRP A 306 -15.05 -18.73 1.37
CA TRP A 306 -15.10 -19.22 2.75
C TRP A 306 -15.56 -18.13 3.73
N TRP A 307 -14.93 -16.95 3.68
CA TRP A 307 -15.18 -15.90 4.68
C TRP A 307 -16.56 -15.27 4.53
N MET A 308 -17.09 -15.16 3.32
CA MET A 308 -18.43 -14.63 3.06
C MET A 308 -19.53 -15.54 3.63
N GLU A 309 -19.30 -16.84 3.65
CA GLU A 309 -20.25 -17.80 4.22
C GLU A 309 -20.09 -17.96 5.75
N GLU A 310 -18.85 -18.05 6.23
CA GLU A 310 -18.56 -18.42 7.64
C GLU A 310 -18.31 -17.21 8.56
N GLY A 311 -18.11 -16.02 7.99
CA GLY A 311 -17.88 -14.79 8.74
C GLY A 311 -19.11 -14.35 9.54
N LYS A 312 -18.91 -13.90 10.78
CA LYS A 312 -19.97 -13.40 11.68
C LYS A 312 -20.19 -11.90 11.60
#